data_AF-A0A5J5BRS1-F1
#
_entry.id   AF-A0A5J5BRS1-F1
#
_cell.length_a   1.000
_cell.length_b   1.000
_cell.length_c   1.000
_cell.angle_alpha   90.00
_cell.angle_beta   90.00
_cell.angle_gamma   90.00
#
_symmetry.space_group_name_H-M   'P 1'
#
loop_
_entity.id
_entity.type
_entity.pdbx_description
1 polymer ?
#
loop_
_entity_poly.entity_id
_entity_poly.type
_entity_poly.pdbx_seq_one_letter_code
_entity_poly.pdbx_strand_id
1 'polypeptide(L)'
;MDGVAYASNNEIHWNGSGQTPGGLIEGIADFVRLKAGYAPAHWVQPGQGDRWDQGYDVTAHFLDYCNSLRNGFVAELNRKMRSGYDATYYVELLGKTVDQLWSDYKAKYKN
;
A
#
# COMPACT_ATOMS: atom_id res chain seq x y z
N MET A 1 -6.51 -10.67 37.11
CA MET A 1 -5.86 -9.68 36.22
C MET A 1 -4.53 -10.34 35.87
N ASP A 2 -4.30 -10.88 34.68
CA ASP A 2 -4.55 -10.33 33.35
C ASP A 2 -4.60 -11.41 32.26
N GLY A 3 -5.46 -11.17 31.26
CA GLY A 3 -5.14 -11.34 29.85
C GLY A 3 -4.96 -12.75 29.28
N VAL A 4 -6.09 -13.43 29.01
CA VAL A 4 -6.13 -14.47 27.97
C VAL A 4 -5.94 -13.77 26.62
N ALA A 5 -4.74 -13.87 26.05
CA ALA A 5 -4.50 -13.47 24.68
C ALA A 5 -5.16 -14.48 23.73
N TYR A 6 -6.32 -14.09 23.20
CA TYR A 6 -6.94 -14.73 22.04
C TYR A 6 -6.04 -14.49 20.83
N ALA A 7 -5.08 -15.39 20.59
CA ALA A 7 -4.44 -15.50 19.30
C ALA A 7 -5.40 -16.24 18.36
N SER A 8 -6.25 -15.48 17.68
CA SER A 8 -7.14 -15.97 16.62
C SER A 8 -6.29 -16.42 15.44
N ASN A 9 -6.23 -17.73 15.23
CA ASN A 9 -5.82 -18.35 13.97
C ASN A 9 -6.77 -17.88 12.84
N ASN A 10 -6.21 -17.58 11.66
CA ASN A 10 -6.78 -17.81 10.31
C ASN A 10 -5.89 -17.09 9.27
N GLU A 11 -4.93 -17.77 8.63
CA GLU A 11 -5.09 -18.55 7.39
C GLU A 11 -4.96 -17.73 6.09
N ILE A 12 -4.08 -18.23 5.20
CA ILE A 12 -4.07 -18.12 3.72
C ILE A 12 -3.08 -17.13 3.04
N HIS A 13 -1.94 -17.71 2.66
CA HIS A 13 -1.16 -17.58 1.41
C HIS A 13 -0.64 -16.22 0.91
N TRP A 14 0.70 -16.11 0.84
CA TRP A 14 1.36 -15.72 -0.42
C TRP A 14 2.79 -16.26 -0.50
N ASN A 15 2.94 -17.44 -1.11
CA ASN A 15 4.25 -18.05 -1.35
C ASN A 15 4.78 -17.60 -2.71
N GLY A 16 5.68 -16.62 -2.68
CA GLY A 16 6.48 -16.15 -3.81
C GLY A 16 7.78 -15.56 -3.26
N SER A 17 8.65 -16.42 -2.73
CA SER A 17 9.99 -16.07 -2.24
C SER A 17 10.09 -15.10 -1.05
N GLY A 18 9.06 -15.03 -0.19
CA GLY A 18 9.18 -14.49 1.19
C GLY A 18 9.61 -13.02 1.35
N GLN A 19 9.71 -12.24 0.27
CA GLN A 19 10.21 -10.86 0.29
C GLN A 19 9.16 -9.83 -0.13
N THR A 20 8.02 -10.27 -0.68
CA THR A 20 6.97 -9.35 -1.15
C THR A 20 5.75 -9.44 -0.24
N PRO A 21 5.38 -8.36 0.47
CA PRO A 21 4.15 -8.35 1.26
C PRO A 21 2.95 -8.53 0.32
N GLY A 22 2.17 -9.59 0.53
CA GLY A 22 1.02 -9.95 -0.34
C GLY A 22 0.03 -8.79 -0.54
N GLY A 23 -0.18 -8.00 0.52
CA GLY A 23 -1.04 -6.82 0.48
C GLY A 23 -0.59 -5.72 -0.48
N LEU A 24 0.70 -5.65 -0.87
CA LEU A 24 1.16 -4.68 -1.86
C LEU A 24 0.80 -5.10 -3.29
N ILE A 25 0.86 -6.40 -3.60
CA ILE A 25 0.46 -6.91 -4.92
C ILE A 25 -1.05 -6.73 -5.11
N GLU A 26 -1.83 -7.04 -4.07
CA GLU A 26 -3.26 -6.76 -4.02
C GLU A 26 -3.54 -5.26 -4.14
N GLY A 27 -2.83 -4.43 -3.36
CA GLY A 27 -2.93 -2.97 -3.42
C GLY A 27 -2.61 -2.35 -4.79
N ILE A 28 -1.68 -2.92 -5.58
CA ILE A 28 -1.41 -2.47 -6.96
C ILE A 28 -2.59 -2.83 -7.88
N ALA A 29 -3.16 -4.02 -7.74
CA ALA A 29 -4.35 -4.41 -8.51
C ALA A 29 -5.54 -3.50 -8.17
N ASP A 30 -5.71 -3.18 -6.88
CA ASP A 30 -6.75 -2.29 -6.39
C ASP A 30 -6.50 -0.82 -6.78
N PHE A 31 -5.26 -0.37 -6.88
CA PHE A 31 -4.93 0.92 -7.49
C PHE A 31 -5.44 1.02 -8.94
N VAL A 32 -5.27 -0.04 -9.75
CA VAL A 32 -5.79 -0.03 -11.13
C VAL A 32 -7.31 0.05 -11.15
N ARG A 33 -7.99 -0.67 -10.23
CA ARG A 33 -9.47 -0.57 -10.06
C ARG A 33 -9.88 0.85 -9.65
N LEU A 34 -9.15 1.48 -8.72
CA LEU A 34 -9.36 2.85 -8.29
C LEU A 34 -9.24 3.84 -9.46
N LYS A 35 -8.16 3.75 -10.24
CA LYS A 35 -7.94 4.62 -11.42
C LYS A 35 -8.99 4.44 -12.50
N ALA A 36 -9.51 3.23 -12.65
CA ALA A 36 -10.57 2.91 -13.59
C ALA A 36 -11.97 3.32 -13.09
N GLY A 37 -12.10 3.87 -11.88
CA GLY A 37 -13.38 4.31 -11.31
C GLY A 37 -14.24 3.18 -10.77
N TYR A 38 -13.66 2.00 -10.52
CA TYR A 38 -14.34 0.80 -10.00
C TYR A 38 -14.07 0.57 -8.51
N ALA A 39 -13.69 1.61 -7.76
CA ALA A 39 -13.52 1.51 -6.32
C ALA A 39 -14.88 1.20 -5.65
N PRO A 40 -15.01 0.10 -4.91
CA PRO A 40 -16.19 -0.21 -4.10
C PRO A 40 -16.54 0.92 -3.12
N ALA A 41 -17.84 1.13 -2.92
CA ALA A 41 -18.35 2.18 -2.03
C ALA A 41 -17.95 2.00 -0.54
N HIS A 42 -17.52 0.81 -0.13
CA HIS A 42 -17.09 0.51 1.25
C HIS A 42 -15.60 0.78 1.49
N TRP A 43 -14.85 1.22 0.47
CA TRP A 43 -13.44 1.56 0.64
C TRP A 43 -13.29 2.77 1.54
N VAL A 44 -12.22 2.75 2.33
CA VAL A 44 -11.82 3.89 3.13
C VAL A 44 -11.54 5.12 2.27
N GLN A 45 -11.75 6.31 2.83
CA GLN A 45 -11.44 7.56 2.15
C GLN A 45 -9.92 7.84 2.12
N PRO A 46 -9.44 8.67 1.18
CA PRO A 46 -8.06 9.16 1.22
C PRO A 46 -7.71 9.77 2.59
N GLY A 47 -6.54 9.43 3.12
CA GLY A 47 -6.07 9.81 4.45
C GLY A 47 -6.50 8.91 5.60
N GLN A 48 -7.39 7.95 5.38
CA GLN A 48 -7.78 6.98 6.41
C GLN A 48 -6.75 5.85 6.55
N GLY A 49 -6.84 5.12 7.66
CA GLY A 49 -5.92 4.04 8.03
C GLY A 49 -4.71 4.49 8.86
N ASP A 50 -4.10 3.54 9.56
CA ASP A 50 -2.97 3.73 10.47
C ASP A 50 -1.63 3.44 9.80
N ARG A 51 -1.61 2.48 8.87
CA ARG A 51 -0.41 2.06 8.13
C ARG A 51 -0.70 1.88 6.64
N TRP A 52 0.28 2.25 5.80
CA TRP A 52 0.14 2.25 4.34
C TRP A 52 -0.15 0.87 3.73
N ASP A 53 0.27 -0.21 4.38
CA ASP A 53 0.10 -1.62 3.98
C ASP A 53 -0.87 -2.40 4.90
N GLN A 54 -1.78 -1.73 5.60
CA GLN A 54 -2.74 -2.42 6.48
C GLN A 54 -3.91 -3.10 5.75
N GLY A 55 -4.15 -2.73 4.49
CA GLY A 55 -5.29 -3.18 3.71
C GLY A 55 -5.21 -2.68 2.27
N TYR A 56 -5.82 -3.41 1.35
CA TYR A 56 -5.72 -3.16 -0.08
C TYR A 56 -6.27 -1.77 -0.49
N ASP A 57 -7.31 -1.30 0.19
CA ASP A 57 -7.96 0.00 -0.06
C ASP A 57 -7.08 1.17 0.43
N VAL A 58 -6.53 1.07 1.64
CA VAL A 58 -5.54 2.03 2.17
C VAL A 58 -4.31 2.09 1.27
N THR A 59 -3.79 0.93 0.87
CA THR A 59 -2.63 0.84 -0.02
C THR A 59 -2.95 1.43 -1.39
N ALA A 60 -4.11 1.16 -1.98
CA ALA A 60 -4.51 1.71 -3.27
C ALA A 60 -4.58 3.25 -3.25
N HIS A 61 -5.15 3.84 -2.19
CA HIS A 61 -5.18 5.30 -2.04
C HIS A 61 -3.80 5.92 -1.82
N PHE A 62 -2.94 5.26 -1.05
CA PHE A 62 -1.55 5.68 -0.88
C PHE A 62 -0.75 5.61 -2.19
N LEU A 63 -0.92 4.54 -2.97
CA LEU A 63 -0.28 4.39 -4.27
C LEU A 63 -0.78 5.44 -5.28
N ASP A 64 -2.06 5.82 -5.24
CA ASP A 64 -2.56 6.93 -6.07
C ASP A 64 -1.93 8.28 -5.68
N TYR A 65 -1.74 8.52 -4.38
CA TYR A 65 -0.97 9.68 -3.94
C TYR A 65 0.48 9.65 -4.47
N CYS A 66 1.19 8.53 -4.33
CA CYS A 66 2.55 8.39 -4.86
C CYS A 66 2.60 8.59 -6.39
N ASN A 67 1.62 8.07 -7.11
CA ASN A 67 1.48 8.29 -8.55
C ASN A 67 1.15 9.73 -8.93
N SER A 68 0.49 10.48 -8.03
CA SER A 68 0.26 11.93 -8.21
C SER A 68 1.53 12.76 -8.05
N LEU A 69 2.51 12.27 -7.26
CA LEU A 69 3.82 12.91 -7.11
C LEU A 69 4.72 12.66 -8.33
N ARG A 70 4.63 11.45 -8.90
CA ARG A 70 5.36 11.08 -10.12
C ARG A 70 4.49 10.19 -10.98
N ASN A 71 4.10 10.73 -12.14
CA ASN A 71 3.29 9.98 -13.10
C ASN A 71 4.03 8.70 -13.53
N GLY A 72 3.34 7.56 -13.46
CA GLY A 72 3.92 6.26 -13.79
C GLY A 72 4.70 5.60 -12.65
N PHE A 73 4.72 6.20 -11.45
CA PHE A 73 5.35 5.60 -10.26
C PHE A 73 4.90 4.15 -10.05
N VAL A 74 3.59 3.89 -10.04
CA VAL A 74 3.06 2.54 -9.77
C VAL A 74 3.46 1.55 -10.87
N ALA A 75 3.50 2.00 -12.12
CA ALA A 75 3.92 1.16 -13.24
C ALA A 75 5.40 0.76 -13.12
N GLU A 76 6.27 1.68 -12.71
CA GLU A 76 7.69 1.39 -12.48
C GLU A 76 7.95 0.58 -11.21
N LEU A 77 7.22 0.85 -10.14
CA LEU A 77 7.24 0.05 -8.92
C LEU A 77 6.86 -1.41 -9.25
N ASN A 78 5.75 -1.62 -9.97
CA ASN A 78 5.31 -2.95 -10.40
C ASN A 78 6.35 -3.66 -11.29
N ARG A 79 7.07 -2.92 -12.15
CA ARG A 79 8.16 -3.49 -12.96
C ARG A 79 9.34 -3.94 -12.10
N LYS A 80 9.76 -3.11 -11.12
CA LYS A 80 10.85 -3.44 -10.19
C LYS A 80 10.52 -4.63 -9.30
N MET A 81 9.26 -4.72 -8.86
CA MET A 81 8.76 -5.80 -8.02
C MET A 81 8.73 -7.18 -8.67
N ARG A 82 8.95 -7.31 -9.99
CA ARG A 82 8.97 -8.61 -10.67
C ARG A 82 10.00 -9.59 -10.12
N SER A 83 11.09 -9.08 -9.53
CA SER A 83 12.17 -9.89 -8.95
C SER A 83 12.15 -9.92 -7.42
N GLY A 84 11.18 -9.25 -6.79
CA GLY A 84 11.10 -9.05 -5.34
C GLY A 84 10.81 -7.60 -4.98
N TYR A 85 10.27 -7.37 -3.79
CA TYR A 85 10.01 -6.03 -3.27
C TYR A 85 11.13 -5.54 -2.37
N ASP A 86 11.47 -4.26 -2.52
CA ASP A 86 12.35 -3.54 -1.63
C ASP A 86 11.78 -2.14 -1.36
N ALA A 87 11.73 -1.74 -0.09
CA ALA A 87 11.23 -0.41 0.31
C ALA A 87 12.12 0.73 -0.23
N THR A 88 13.38 0.45 -0.57
CA THR A 88 14.29 1.40 -1.22
C THR A 88 13.76 1.88 -2.58
N TYR A 89 12.87 1.16 -3.25
CA TYR A 89 12.27 1.60 -4.52
C TYR A 89 11.50 2.92 -4.40
N TYR A 90 10.93 3.21 -3.22
CA TYR A 90 10.30 4.51 -2.96
C TYR A 90 11.33 5.63 -2.96
N VAL A 91 12.51 5.38 -2.38
CA VAL A 91 13.62 6.34 -2.39
C VAL A 91 14.16 6.52 -3.80
N GLU A 92 14.34 5.44 -4.56
CA GLU A 92 14.82 5.50 -5.94
C GLU A 92 13.86 6.27 -6.87
N LEU A 93 12.55 6.09 -6.70
CA LEU A 93 11.54 6.65 -7.60
C LEU A 93 11.04 8.03 -7.17
N LEU A 94 10.99 8.33 -5.86
CA LEU A 94 10.40 9.55 -5.29
C LEU A 94 11.36 10.35 -4.41
N GLY A 95 12.57 9.84 -4.16
CA GLY A 95 13.58 10.51 -3.32
C GLY A 95 13.27 10.50 -1.82
N LYS A 96 12.24 9.75 -1.38
CA LYS A 96 11.76 9.71 0.00
C LYS A 96 11.51 8.27 0.45
N THR A 97 11.67 8.02 1.74
CA THR A 97 11.29 6.72 2.32
C THR A 97 9.78 6.54 2.30
N VAL A 98 9.32 5.29 2.35
CA VAL A 98 7.88 4.99 2.42
C VAL A 98 7.21 5.64 3.64
N ASP A 99 7.90 5.71 4.78
CA ASP A 99 7.41 6.38 5.99
C ASP A 99 7.26 7.90 5.81
N GLN A 100 8.22 8.55 5.14
CA GLN A 100 8.13 9.98 4.83
C GLN A 100 6.95 10.27 3.90
N LEU A 101 6.78 9.45 2.86
CA LEU A 101 5.66 9.57 1.93
C LEU A 101 4.33 9.30 2.63
N TRP A 102 4.27 8.33 3.53
CA TRP A 102 3.07 8.05 4.33
C TRP A 102 2.73 9.22 5.25
N SER A 103 3.72 9.79 5.93
CA SER A 103 3.53 11.00 6.74
C SER A 103 3.01 12.17 5.91
N ASP A 104 3.60 12.41 4.73
CA ASP A 104 3.15 13.47 3.81
C ASP A 104 1.73 13.23 3.29
N TYR A 105 1.39 11.97 2.98
CA TYR A 105 0.04 11.54 2.63
C TYR A 105 -0.95 11.86 3.75
N LYS A 106 -0.65 11.43 4.99
CA LYS A 106 -1.49 11.72 6.16
C LYS A 106 -1.63 13.21 6.40
N ALA A 107 -0.57 14.00 6.20
CA ALA A 107 -0.61 15.45 6.34
C ALA A 107 -1.48 16.12 5.27
N LYS A 108 -1.41 15.65 4.01
CA LYS A 108 -2.23 16.15 2.90
C LYS A 108 -3.72 15.97 3.11
N TYR A 109 -4.12 14.86 3.75
CA TYR A 109 -5.52 14.51 3.99
C TYR A 109 -5.95 14.70 5.45
N LYS A 110 -5.11 15.34 6.27
CA LYS A 110 -5.47 15.77 7.62
C LYS A 110 -6.41 16.97 7.49
N ASN A 111 -7.70 16.74 7.67
CA ASN A 111 -8.68 17.81 7.92
C ASN A 111 -8.64 18.21 9.40
#